data_AF-A0A8B7UAQ9-F1
#
_entry.id   AF-A0A8B7UAQ9-F1
#
_cell.length_a   1.000
_cell.length_b   1.000
_cell.length_c   1.000
_cell.angle_alpha   90.00
_cell.angle_beta   90.00
_cell.angle_gamma   90.00
#
_symmetry.space_group_name_H-M   'P 1'
#
loop_
_entity.id
_entity.type
_entity.pdbx_description
1 polymer ?
#
loop_
_entity_poly.entity_id
_entity_poly.type
_entity_poly.pdbx_seq_one_letter_code
_entity_poly.pdbx_strand_id
1 'polypeptide(L)'
;MACGTEIPDFLDAFLQDFPVPLSPESPLPWKAPGAMLSQEEVEGELAELAIGFLGSRNAPSPLAAALTHEAISQLLRTDLSEFRKLPRQEEEDDNEEEEKAPVILLDAKGLARSFFNKLWEVCSMWQKQLPLMARTPQQQWLVSIHAIRNTRRKMEDRHVSLPAFNHLFGLSDSIDRAYFAVFDGHGGVDAARYAAVHVHVNAAQRPELSTDPARALKQAFQHTDEMFLWKAKRERLQSGTTGVCALIAGTTLHIAWLGDSQVILVQQGQVVKLMEPHKPERQDEKARIEALGGFVSFMDCWRVNGTLAVSRAIGDVFQKPYVSGEADAASRELTGTEDYLLLACDGFFDVVPHQEVTSLVRSHLLKQKGNGLHVAEELVAAARERGSHDNITVMVVFLRDPQELLESGVLGAGDS
;
A
#
# COMPACT_ATOMS: atom_id res chain seq x y z
N MET A 1 1.00 15.53 -22.89
CA MET A 1 1.88 16.69 -23.16
C MET A 1 1.40 18.00 -22.47
N ALA A 2 0.74 17.94 -21.30
CA ALA A 2 0.17 19.13 -20.62
C ALA A 2 0.82 19.50 -19.26
N CYS A 3 1.75 18.69 -18.73
CA CYS A 3 2.23 18.83 -17.35
C CYS A 3 3.34 19.89 -17.15
N GLY A 4 3.79 20.57 -18.21
CA GLY A 4 4.95 21.49 -18.15
C GLY A 4 4.66 22.84 -17.48
N THR A 5 3.42 23.33 -17.54
CA THR A 5 3.01 24.62 -16.95
C THR A 5 2.51 24.47 -15.51
N GLU A 6 1.97 23.31 -15.14
CA GLU A 6 1.40 23.05 -13.81
C GLU A 6 2.45 22.99 -12.69
N ILE A 7 3.68 22.59 -13.01
CA ILE A 7 4.75 22.42 -12.01
C ILE A 7 5.29 23.77 -11.51
N PRO A 8 5.70 24.73 -12.38
CA PRO A 8 6.09 26.06 -11.92
C PRO A 8 5.00 26.75 -11.11
N ASP A 9 3.74 26.68 -11.58
CA ASP A 9 2.60 27.28 -10.90
C ASP A 9 2.39 26.71 -9.48
N PHE A 10 2.57 25.40 -9.29
CA PHE A 10 2.50 24.77 -7.97
C PHE A 10 3.62 25.25 -7.04
N LEU A 11 4.86 25.29 -7.52
CA LEU A 11 6.02 25.68 -6.71
C LEU A 11 5.91 27.15 -6.26
N ASP A 12 5.44 28.03 -7.15
CA ASP A 12 5.19 29.44 -6.84
C ASP A 12 4.10 29.58 -5.77
N ALA A 13 2.96 28.90 -5.94
CA ALA A 13 1.88 28.90 -4.95
C ALA A 13 2.32 28.32 -3.60
N PHE A 14 3.15 27.27 -3.60
CA PHE A 14 3.71 26.69 -2.39
C PHE A 14 4.57 27.68 -1.61
N LEU A 15 5.50 28.35 -2.29
CA LEU A 15 6.41 29.31 -1.65
C LEU A 15 5.72 30.62 -1.26
N GLN A 16 4.59 30.96 -1.90
CA GLN A 16 3.73 32.05 -1.45
C GLN A 16 3.04 31.74 -0.11
N ASP A 17 2.53 30.52 0.04
CA ASP A 17 1.87 30.09 1.29
C ASP A 17 2.88 29.86 2.43
N PHE A 18 4.11 29.47 2.09
CA PHE A 18 5.21 29.25 3.03
C PHE A 18 6.40 30.14 2.65
N PRO A 19 6.39 31.44 2.98
CA PRO A 19 7.44 32.36 2.55
C PRO A 19 8.78 32.17 3.28
N VAL A 20 8.78 31.49 4.44
CA VAL A 20 9.96 31.20 5.25
C VAL A 20 9.89 29.79 5.83
N PRO A 21 11.03 29.17 6.19
CA PRO A 21 11.05 27.92 6.93
C PRO A 21 10.27 28.00 8.26
N LEU A 22 9.78 26.86 8.74
CA LEU A 22 9.07 26.77 10.02
C LEU A 22 10.01 27.06 11.19
N SER A 23 9.60 27.98 12.06
CA SER A 23 10.24 28.20 13.36
C SER A 23 9.93 27.05 14.34
N PRO A 24 10.70 26.88 15.42
CA PRO A 24 10.41 25.88 16.46
C PRO A 24 8.99 25.99 17.06
N GLU A 25 8.47 27.21 17.17
CA GLU A 25 7.17 27.55 17.75
C GLU A 25 6.02 27.43 16.74
N SER A 26 6.34 27.42 15.45
CA SER A 26 5.33 27.37 14.38
C SER A 26 4.56 26.03 14.42
N PRO A 27 3.23 26.05 14.23
CA PRO A 27 2.44 24.82 14.09
C PRO A 27 2.89 24.06 12.84
N LEU A 28 2.73 22.72 12.87
CA LEU A 28 3.01 21.91 11.69
C LEU A 28 1.92 22.15 10.63
N PRO A 29 2.28 22.27 9.34
CA PRO A 29 1.32 22.37 8.23
C PRO A 29 0.40 21.15 8.07
N TRP A 30 0.81 20.00 8.63
CA TRP A 30 0.08 18.74 8.56
C TRP A 30 0.16 17.98 9.88
N LYS A 31 -0.71 16.98 10.05
CA LYS A 31 -0.71 16.12 11.24
C LYS A 31 0.56 15.27 11.27
N ALA A 32 1.26 15.29 12.41
CA ALA A 32 2.43 14.45 12.65
C ALA A 32 2.06 12.95 12.69
N PRO A 33 2.99 12.04 12.30
CA PRO A 33 2.74 10.60 12.19
C PRO A 33 2.51 9.89 13.54
N GLY A 34 2.74 10.57 14.66
CA GLY A 34 2.58 10.06 16.01
C GLY A 34 3.34 10.91 17.01
N ALA A 35 3.60 10.34 18.19
CA ALA A 35 4.46 10.96 19.20
C ALA A 35 5.94 10.58 19.02
N MET A 36 6.19 9.32 18.65
CA MET A 36 7.52 8.71 18.54
C MET A 36 7.59 7.84 17.29
N LEU A 37 8.78 7.75 16.68
CA LEU A 37 9.10 6.82 15.60
C LEU A 37 10.40 6.07 15.93
N SER A 38 10.50 4.80 15.58
CA SER A 38 11.80 4.15 15.42
C SER A 38 12.51 4.68 14.17
N GLN A 39 13.82 4.45 14.07
CA GLN A 39 14.62 4.83 12.90
C GLN A 39 14.06 4.23 11.59
N GLU A 40 13.62 2.97 11.63
CA GLU A 40 13.08 2.26 10.46
C GLU A 40 11.70 2.81 10.05
N GLU A 41 10.92 3.39 10.98
CA GLU A 41 9.63 4.01 10.68
C GLU A 41 9.75 5.39 10.01
N VAL A 42 10.92 6.05 10.06
CA VAL A 42 11.07 7.47 9.67
C VAL A 42 10.71 7.70 8.20
N GLU A 43 11.27 6.91 7.28
CA GLU A 43 11.08 7.13 5.85
C GLU A 43 9.61 6.98 5.45
N GLY A 44 8.97 5.88 5.84
CA GLY A 44 7.56 5.63 5.50
C GLY A 44 6.61 6.64 6.11
N GLU A 45 6.77 6.98 7.39
CA GLU A 45 5.86 7.91 8.06
C GLU A 45 6.01 9.35 7.55
N LEU A 46 7.22 9.76 7.13
CA LEU A 46 7.43 11.05 6.46
C LEU A 46 6.91 11.03 5.01
N ALA A 47 7.06 9.92 4.29
CA ALA A 47 6.53 9.79 2.94
C ALA A 47 4.99 9.88 2.94
N GLU A 48 4.31 9.17 3.84
CA GLU A 48 2.86 9.24 4.03
C GLU A 48 2.39 10.66 4.37
N LEU A 49 3.10 11.33 5.29
CA LEU A 49 2.83 12.73 5.66
C LEU A 49 2.99 13.66 4.45
N ALA A 50 4.05 13.50 3.68
CA ALA A 50 4.38 14.34 2.54
C ALA A 50 3.36 14.19 1.41
N ILE A 51 3.05 12.95 1.03
CA ILE A 51 2.09 12.63 -0.04
C ILE A 51 0.70 13.14 0.35
N GLY A 52 0.26 12.95 1.59
CA GLY A 52 -1.01 13.49 2.08
C GLY A 52 -1.08 15.01 2.01
N PHE A 53 -0.04 15.70 2.48
CA PHE A 53 0.02 17.16 2.48
C PHE A 53 0.10 17.75 1.07
N LEU A 54 1.00 17.25 0.23
CA LEU A 54 1.18 17.72 -1.16
C LEU A 54 -0.07 17.42 -2.00
N GLY A 55 -0.68 16.24 -1.80
CA GLY A 55 -1.94 15.87 -2.43
C GLY A 55 -3.09 16.82 -2.04
N SER A 56 -3.21 17.21 -0.77
CA SER A 56 -4.23 18.18 -0.32
C SER A 56 -4.09 19.57 -0.96
N ARG A 57 -2.92 19.85 -1.54
CA ARG A 57 -2.58 21.09 -2.25
C ARG A 57 -2.58 20.92 -3.76
N ASN A 58 -3.13 19.81 -4.27
CA ASN A 58 -3.22 19.47 -5.69
C ASN A 58 -1.86 19.39 -6.39
N ALA A 59 -0.80 18.98 -5.69
CA ALA A 59 0.48 18.68 -6.33
C ALA A 59 0.30 17.55 -7.36
N PRO A 60 0.80 17.69 -8.61
CA PRO A 60 0.82 16.58 -9.55
C PRO A 60 1.55 15.38 -8.95
N SER A 61 0.97 14.18 -9.06
CA SER A 61 1.49 12.97 -8.37
C SER A 61 3.00 12.70 -8.57
N PRO A 62 3.57 12.81 -9.80
CA PRO A 62 5.02 12.62 -9.99
C PRO A 62 5.87 13.70 -9.30
N LEU A 63 5.38 14.95 -9.29
CA LEU A 63 6.05 16.05 -8.59
C LEU A 63 6.01 15.82 -7.07
N ALA A 64 4.85 15.43 -6.54
CA ALA A 64 4.68 15.14 -5.13
C ALA A 64 5.64 14.03 -4.67
N ALA A 65 5.73 12.95 -5.43
CA ALA A 65 6.65 11.84 -5.17
C ALA A 65 8.12 12.29 -5.21
N ALA A 66 8.52 13.05 -6.23
CA ALA A 66 9.90 13.52 -6.37
C ALA A 66 10.32 14.52 -5.27
N LEU A 67 9.44 15.47 -4.92
CA LEU A 67 9.67 16.41 -3.81
C LEU A 67 9.78 15.67 -2.47
N THR A 68 8.93 14.68 -2.26
CA THR A 68 8.95 13.81 -1.07
C THR A 68 10.27 13.09 -0.96
N HIS A 69 10.71 12.43 -2.03
CA HIS A 69 11.99 11.72 -2.07
C HIS A 69 13.16 12.63 -1.73
N GLU A 70 13.28 13.76 -2.43
CA GLU A 70 14.44 14.64 -2.27
C GLU A 70 14.50 15.23 -0.85
N ALA A 71 13.36 15.65 -0.29
CA ALA A 71 13.30 16.19 1.07
C ALA A 71 13.64 15.14 2.14
N ILE A 72 13.11 13.91 2.01
CA ILE A 72 13.45 12.81 2.92
C ILE A 72 14.93 12.43 2.78
N SER A 73 15.43 12.28 1.56
CA SER A 73 16.82 11.94 1.28
C SER A 73 17.80 12.95 1.88
N GLN A 74 17.49 14.25 1.80
CA GLN A 74 18.28 15.29 2.46
C GLN A 74 18.22 15.21 3.99
N LEU A 75 17.05 14.91 4.57
CA LEU A 75 16.90 14.73 6.01
C LEU A 75 17.65 13.49 6.53
N LEU A 76 17.54 12.35 5.85
CA LEU A 76 18.19 11.11 6.27
C LEU A 76 19.73 11.18 6.19
N ARG A 77 20.28 12.17 5.47
CA ARG A 77 21.72 12.48 5.45
C ARG A 77 22.18 13.33 6.63
N THR A 78 21.27 13.91 7.42
CA THR A 78 21.62 14.65 8.64
C THR A 78 21.74 13.72 9.85
N ASP A 79 22.33 14.21 10.95
CA ASP A 79 22.39 13.44 12.19
C ASP A 79 21.02 13.42 12.89
N LEU A 80 20.30 12.31 12.82
CA LEU A 80 19.00 12.17 13.48
C LEU A 80 19.12 12.00 15.01
N SER A 81 20.34 11.94 15.57
CA SER A 81 20.53 11.80 17.01
C SER A 81 19.93 12.96 17.81
N GLU A 82 19.78 14.14 17.20
CA GLU A 82 19.14 15.32 17.79
C GLU A 82 17.65 15.10 18.12
N PHE A 83 16.99 14.17 17.42
CA PHE A 83 15.58 13.83 17.65
C PHE A 83 15.39 12.74 18.69
N ARG A 84 16.47 12.15 19.23
CA ARG A 84 16.37 11.04 20.19
C ARG A 84 15.57 11.45 21.41
N LYS A 85 14.57 10.65 21.74
CA LYS A 85 13.86 10.74 23.00
C LYS A 85 14.27 9.59 23.90
N LEU A 86 14.60 9.93 25.14
CA LEU A 86 14.84 8.94 26.18
C LEU A 86 13.54 8.15 26.41
N PRO A 87 13.61 6.82 26.57
CA PRO A 87 12.46 6.05 27.02
C PRO A 87 11.89 6.71 28.28
N ARG A 88 10.57 6.94 28.32
CA ARG A 88 9.94 7.24 29.60
C ARG A 88 10.17 6.02 30.49
N GLN A 89 10.61 6.23 31.73
CA GLN A 89 10.54 5.20 32.77
C GLN A 89 9.06 4.90 32.98
N GLU A 90 8.51 3.95 32.24
CA GLU A 90 7.21 3.34 32.52
C GLU A 90 7.50 2.00 33.19
N GLU A 91 6.75 1.75 34.27
CA GLU A 91 7.01 0.78 35.34
C GLU A 91 7.42 -0.61 34.81
N GLU A 92 8.43 -1.18 35.47
CA GLU A 92 8.94 -2.54 35.29
C GLU A 92 7.77 -3.54 35.40
N ASP A 93 7.26 -4.01 34.26
CA ASP A 93 6.54 -5.28 34.22
C ASP A 93 7.61 -6.37 34.19
N ASP A 94 7.82 -7.00 35.35
CA ASP A 94 8.67 -8.17 35.60
C ASP A 94 8.24 -9.37 34.73
N ASN A 95 8.59 -9.35 33.44
CA ASN A 95 8.65 -10.56 32.64
C ASN A 95 9.97 -10.56 31.87
N GLU A 96 10.94 -11.26 32.45
CA GLU A 96 12.17 -11.70 31.84
C GLU A 96 11.86 -12.38 30.49
N GLU A 97 12.32 -11.81 29.37
CA GLU A 97 12.87 -12.58 28.24
C GLU A 97 13.54 -11.65 27.20
N GLU A 98 14.85 -11.89 27.05
CA GLU A 98 15.84 -11.45 26.05
C GLU A 98 16.19 -9.95 25.93
N GLU A 99 17.41 -9.64 26.40
CA GLU A 99 18.22 -8.47 26.09
C GLU A 99 18.29 -8.20 24.57
N LYS A 100 17.38 -7.39 24.04
CA LYS A 100 17.60 -6.66 22.78
C LYS A 100 17.77 -5.18 23.11
N ALA A 101 18.79 -4.57 22.51
CA ALA A 101 19.14 -3.17 22.73
C ALA A 101 17.88 -2.27 22.64
N PRO A 102 17.75 -1.26 23.51
CA PRO A 102 16.58 -0.40 23.51
C PRO A 102 16.40 0.23 22.12
N VAL A 103 15.23 0.00 21.51
CA VAL A 103 14.87 0.62 20.23
C VAL A 103 14.99 2.14 20.39
N ILE A 104 15.86 2.77 19.59
CA ILE A 104 16.04 4.21 19.61
C ILE A 104 14.77 4.85 19.05
N LEU A 105 14.09 5.62 19.90
CA LEU A 105 12.89 6.37 19.53
C LEU A 105 13.25 7.82 19.25
N LEU A 106 12.64 8.37 18.21
CA LEU A 106 12.84 9.72 17.71
C LEU A 106 11.55 10.54 17.87
N ASP A 107 11.70 11.84 18.12
CA ASP A 107 10.59 12.79 18.17
C ASP A 107 9.94 12.96 16.80
N ALA A 108 8.77 12.33 16.62
CA ALA A 108 7.99 12.42 15.40
C ALA A 108 7.66 13.87 14.99
N LYS A 109 7.39 14.75 15.97
CA LYS A 109 7.02 16.16 15.70
C LYS A 109 8.24 16.96 15.24
N GLY A 110 9.39 16.76 15.87
CA GLY A 110 10.68 17.34 15.48
C GLY A 110 11.08 16.91 14.08
N LEU A 111 11.01 15.60 13.79
CA LEU A 111 11.28 15.04 12.46
C LEU A 111 10.35 15.64 11.39
N ALA A 112 9.04 15.69 11.64
CA ALA A 112 8.08 16.28 10.71
C ALA A 112 8.40 17.76 10.42
N ARG A 113 8.79 18.54 11.43
CA ARG A 113 9.20 19.95 11.23
C ARG A 113 10.47 20.04 10.37
N SER A 114 11.49 19.24 10.70
CA SER A 114 12.74 19.22 9.96
C SER A 114 12.50 18.83 8.50
N PHE A 115 11.64 17.81 8.28
CA PHE A 115 11.17 17.43 6.95
C PHE A 115 10.50 18.60 6.21
N PHE A 116 9.56 19.33 6.81
CA PHE A 116 8.92 20.47 6.14
C PHE A 116 9.91 21.58 5.77
N ASN A 117 10.93 21.80 6.60
CA ASN A 117 12.01 22.73 6.27
C ASN A 117 12.84 22.23 5.07
N LYS A 118 13.13 20.92 5.00
CA LYS A 118 13.76 20.31 3.82
C LYS A 118 12.89 20.40 2.58
N LEU A 119 11.59 20.13 2.68
CA LEU A 119 10.64 20.29 1.58
C LEU A 119 10.63 21.73 1.06
N TRP A 120 10.64 22.72 1.95
CA TRP A 120 10.72 24.14 1.58
C TRP A 120 12.03 24.49 0.84
N GLU A 121 13.18 23.99 1.33
CA GLU A 121 14.49 24.15 0.68
C GLU A 121 14.46 23.57 -0.74
N VAL A 122 13.92 22.35 -0.90
CA VAL A 122 13.79 21.68 -2.20
C VAL A 122 12.89 22.47 -3.14
N CYS A 123 11.69 22.88 -2.72
CA CYS A 123 10.79 23.71 -3.53
C CYS A 123 11.47 25.01 -3.98
N SER A 124 12.20 25.67 -3.09
CA SER A 124 12.94 26.92 -3.38
C SER A 124 14.05 26.73 -4.40
N MET A 125 14.73 25.57 -4.37
CA MET A 125 15.75 25.24 -5.37
C MET A 125 15.11 24.91 -6.72
N TRP A 126 14.05 24.11 -6.73
CA TRP A 126 13.42 23.62 -7.96
C TRP A 126 12.62 24.70 -8.69
N GLN A 127 12.12 25.72 -7.98
CA GLN A 127 11.54 26.93 -8.59
C GLN A 127 12.54 27.62 -9.55
N LYS A 128 13.84 27.62 -9.19
CA LYS A 128 14.90 28.22 -10.02
C LYS A 128 15.32 27.30 -11.15
N GLN A 129 15.38 26.00 -10.88
CA GLN A 129 15.81 24.99 -11.84
C GLN A 129 15.15 23.64 -11.55
N LEU A 130 14.15 23.30 -12.35
CA LEU A 130 13.43 22.02 -12.21
C LEU A 130 14.30 20.86 -12.72
N PRO A 131 14.57 19.82 -11.90
CA PRO A 131 15.38 18.69 -12.33
C PRO A 131 14.63 17.79 -13.34
N LEU A 132 15.39 17.13 -14.23
CA LEU A 132 14.85 16.21 -15.25
C LEU A 132 14.05 15.05 -14.63
N MET A 133 14.47 14.60 -13.45
CA MET A 133 13.82 13.54 -12.67
C MET A 133 12.44 13.91 -12.11
N ALA A 134 12.06 15.20 -12.10
CA ALA A 134 10.69 15.63 -11.75
C ALA A 134 9.70 15.50 -12.93
N ARG A 135 10.13 14.98 -14.09
CA ARG A 135 9.28 14.82 -15.27
C ARG A 135 8.39 13.57 -15.19
N THR A 136 7.26 13.65 -15.90
CA THR A 136 6.19 12.65 -15.94
C THR A 136 6.72 11.22 -16.20
N PRO A 137 6.15 10.19 -15.54
CA PRO A 137 6.45 8.78 -15.85
C PRO A 137 6.28 8.46 -17.34
N GLN A 138 6.96 7.41 -17.80
CA GLN A 138 6.81 6.98 -19.18
C GLN A 138 5.42 6.40 -19.43
N GLN A 139 4.87 5.69 -18.43
CA GLN A 139 3.54 5.11 -18.49
C GLN A 139 2.61 5.74 -17.44
N GLN A 140 1.39 6.06 -17.86
CA GLN A 140 0.33 6.50 -16.96
C GLN A 140 -0.68 5.37 -16.78
N TRP A 141 -1.10 5.18 -15.53
CA TRP A 141 -2.06 4.14 -15.16
C TRP A 141 -3.41 4.79 -14.88
N LEU A 142 -4.45 4.32 -15.55
CA LEU A 142 -5.81 4.63 -15.13
C LEU A 142 -6.19 3.68 -14.00
N VAL A 143 -6.46 4.25 -12.82
CA VAL A 143 -6.79 3.50 -11.61
C VAL A 143 -8.13 3.97 -11.07
N SER A 144 -9.05 3.03 -10.86
CA SER A 144 -10.32 3.27 -10.17
C SER A 144 -10.26 2.61 -8.81
N ILE A 145 -10.53 3.35 -7.73
CA ILE A 145 -10.45 2.85 -6.36
C ILE A 145 -11.68 3.31 -5.61
N HIS A 146 -12.33 2.37 -4.92
CA HIS A 146 -13.41 2.71 -4.01
C HIS A 146 -13.30 1.88 -2.74
N ALA A 147 -13.34 2.56 -1.60
CA ALA A 147 -13.17 1.97 -0.28
C ALA A 147 -14.22 2.52 0.68
N ILE A 148 -15.02 1.64 1.29
CA ILE A 148 -16.10 2.03 2.19
C ILE A 148 -16.09 1.23 3.48
N ARG A 149 -16.48 1.90 4.57
CA ARG A 149 -16.74 1.25 5.85
C ARG A 149 -17.91 0.25 5.78
N ASN A 150 -18.87 0.56 4.91
CA ASN A 150 -20.15 -0.15 4.79
C ASN A 150 -20.85 -0.28 6.16
N THR A 151 -21.18 -1.50 6.62
CA THR A 151 -21.93 -1.74 7.87
C THR A 151 -21.05 -1.94 9.11
N ARG A 152 -19.72 -2.02 8.96
CA ARG A 152 -18.80 -2.15 10.10
C ARG A 152 -18.72 -0.85 10.91
N ARG A 153 -18.23 -0.96 12.15
CA ARG A 153 -18.08 0.20 13.06
C ARG A 153 -16.91 1.10 12.67
N LYS A 154 -15.81 0.50 12.19
CA LYS A 154 -14.58 1.17 11.76
C LYS A 154 -14.25 0.79 10.32
N MET A 155 -13.51 1.66 9.64
CA MET A 155 -12.88 1.37 8.36
C MET A 155 -11.45 0.92 8.65
N GLU A 156 -11.26 -0.39 8.69
CA GLU A 156 -10.00 -1.05 9.03
C GLU A 156 -9.16 -1.29 7.77
N ASP A 157 -9.77 -1.45 6.60
CA ASP A 157 -9.05 -1.53 5.32
C ASP A 157 -8.22 -0.29 5.00
N ARG A 158 -7.09 -0.51 4.33
CA ARG A 158 -6.25 0.51 3.68
C ARG A 158 -5.90 0.07 2.26
N HIS A 159 -5.53 1.03 1.43
CA HIS A 159 -5.02 0.78 0.09
C HIS A 159 -3.89 1.75 -0.25
N VAL A 160 -3.07 1.38 -1.23
CA VAL A 160 -1.94 2.18 -1.70
C VAL A 160 -1.96 2.19 -3.22
N SER A 161 -1.83 3.37 -3.83
CA SER A 161 -1.72 3.55 -5.28
C SER A 161 -0.57 4.49 -5.59
N LEU A 162 0.51 3.93 -6.14
CA LEU A 162 1.77 4.62 -6.41
C LEU A 162 2.16 4.40 -7.87
N PRO A 163 1.51 5.10 -8.83
CA PRO A 163 1.85 5.01 -10.24
C PRO A 163 3.23 5.61 -10.57
N ALA A 164 3.79 6.44 -9.68
CA ALA A 164 5.13 7.05 -9.79
C ALA A 164 6.09 6.48 -8.73
N PHE A 165 6.17 5.14 -8.63
CA PHE A 165 6.94 4.46 -7.59
C PHE A 165 8.42 4.85 -7.64
N ASN A 166 9.01 4.92 -8.84
CA ASN A 166 10.42 5.29 -9.00
C ASN A 166 10.73 6.69 -8.45
N HIS A 167 9.84 7.67 -8.67
CA HIS A 167 10.02 9.04 -8.20
C HIS A 167 10.02 9.13 -6.68
N LEU A 168 9.19 8.34 -6.01
CA LEU A 168 9.10 8.34 -4.54
C LEU A 168 10.38 7.80 -3.88
N PHE A 169 11.08 6.90 -4.55
CA PHE A 169 12.27 6.23 -4.03
C PHE A 169 13.57 6.62 -4.75
N GLY A 170 13.54 7.58 -5.68
CA GLY A 170 14.71 8.05 -6.41
C GLY A 170 15.38 6.97 -7.27
N LEU A 171 14.61 5.99 -7.74
CA LEU A 171 15.13 4.90 -8.56
C LEU A 171 15.50 5.46 -9.95
N SER A 172 16.78 5.32 -10.31
CA SER A 172 17.37 5.92 -11.52
C SER A 172 17.63 4.93 -12.66
N ASP A 173 17.26 3.66 -12.47
CA ASP A 173 17.31 2.69 -13.56
C ASP A 173 16.22 2.95 -14.61
N SER A 174 16.33 2.28 -15.76
CA SER A 174 15.42 2.47 -16.89
C SER A 174 14.08 1.72 -16.76
N ILE A 175 13.85 1.01 -15.65
CA ILE A 175 12.66 0.19 -15.45
C ILE A 175 11.62 1.04 -14.76
N ASP A 176 10.57 1.45 -15.49
CA ASP A 176 9.44 2.15 -14.87
C ASP A 176 8.69 1.19 -13.94
N ARG A 177 8.25 1.69 -12.77
CA ARG A 177 7.54 0.89 -11.78
C ARG A 177 6.30 1.59 -11.25
N ALA A 178 5.26 0.80 -11.02
CA ALA A 178 4.04 1.22 -10.34
C ALA A 178 3.63 0.18 -9.31
N TYR A 179 3.20 0.63 -8.13
CA TYR A 179 2.84 -0.22 -7.00
C TYR A 179 1.40 0.03 -6.56
N PHE A 180 0.68 -1.05 -6.32
CA PHE A 180 -0.72 -1.06 -5.92
C PHE A 180 -0.92 -2.07 -4.80
N ALA A 181 -1.70 -1.74 -3.77
CA ALA A 181 -1.97 -2.68 -2.68
C ALA A 181 -3.32 -2.44 -2.00
N VAL A 182 -3.85 -3.52 -1.41
CA VAL A 182 -4.99 -3.53 -0.49
C VAL A 182 -4.58 -4.28 0.77
N PHE A 183 -4.92 -3.72 1.93
CA PHE A 183 -4.67 -4.29 3.25
C PHE A 183 -5.98 -4.30 4.01
N ASP A 184 -6.48 -5.49 4.36
CA ASP A 184 -7.70 -5.65 5.15
C ASP A 184 -7.31 -5.82 6.61
N GLY A 185 -7.82 -4.93 7.47
CA GLY A 185 -7.44 -4.89 8.88
C GLY A 185 -8.47 -5.58 9.76
N HIS A 186 -8.01 -6.28 10.80
CA HIS A 186 -8.88 -6.88 11.81
C HIS A 186 -8.36 -6.62 13.22
N GLY A 187 -9.28 -6.56 14.19
CA GLY A 187 -8.93 -6.28 15.58
C GLY A 187 -8.41 -4.86 15.83
N GLY A 188 -8.58 -3.94 14.88
CA GLY A 188 -8.11 -2.56 14.92
C GLY A 188 -7.56 -2.08 13.57
N VAL A 189 -7.20 -0.80 13.51
CA VAL A 189 -6.75 -0.16 12.26
C VAL A 189 -5.23 -0.11 12.12
N ASP A 190 -4.50 -0.41 13.19
CA ASP A 190 -3.08 -0.05 13.31
C ASP A 190 -2.20 -0.89 12.39
N ALA A 191 -2.44 -2.21 12.31
CA ALA A 191 -1.70 -3.10 11.42
C ALA A 191 -1.89 -2.73 9.94
N ALA A 192 -3.12 -2.52 9.49
CA ALA A 192 -3.43 -2.12 8.11
C ALA A 192 -2.84 -0.76 7.76
N ARG A 193 -2.93 0.22 8.68
CA ARG A 193 -2.25 1.52 8.52
C ARG A 193 -0.75 1.34 8.39
N TYR A 194 -0.15 0.53 9.27
CA TYR A 194 1.29 0.31 9.28
C TYR A 194 1.77 -0.37 7.99
N ALA A 195 1.05 -1.40 7.53
CA ALA A 195 1.36 -2.09 6.29
C ALA A 195 1.26 -1.16 5.06
N ALA A 196 0.22 -0.32 5.00
CA ALA A 196 0.05 0.66 3.94
C ALA A 196 1.21 1.66 3.88
N VAL A 197 1.77 2.06 5.03
CA VAL A 197 2.88 3.01 5.11
C VAL A 197 4.24 2.35 4.81
N HIS A 198 4.46 1.10 5.24
CA HIS A 198 5.83 0.55 5.30
C HIS A 198 6.14 -0.57 4.30
N VAL A 199 5.16 -1.35 3.80
CA VAL A 199 5.46 -2.48 2.89
C VAL A 199 6.16 -2.02 1.60
N HIS A 200 5.66 -0.96 0.97
CA HIS A 200 6.21 -0.46 -0.30
C HIS A 200 7.58 0.22 -0.12
N VAL A 201 7.80 0.87 1.02
CA VAL A 201 9.10 1.47 1.42
C VAL A 201 10.13 0.37 1.65
N ASN A 202 9.78 -0.64 2.44
CA ASN A 202 10.64 -1.77 2.71
C ASN A 202 10.98 -2.56 1.44
N ALA A 203 10.05 -2.65 0.48
CA ALA A 203 10.32 -3.25 -0.83
C ALA A 203 11.30 -2.42 -1.66
N ALA A 204 11.14 -1.08 -1.66
CA ALA A 204 12.00 -0.18 -2.42
C ALA A 204 13.46 -0.23 -1.97
N GLN A 205 13.70 -0.48 -0.67
CA GLN A 205 15.02 -0.58 -0.08
C GLN A 205 15.70 -1.95 -0.27
N ARG A 206 14.98 -2.97 -0.78
CA ARG A 206 15.59 -4.30 -0.99
C ARG A 206 16.56 -4.25 -2.18
N PRO A 207 17.78 -4.79 -2.03
CA PRO A 207 18.68 -4.93 -3.17
C PRO A 207 18.09 -5.85 -4.27
N GLU A 208 17.27 -6.82 -3.87
CA GLU A 208 16.57 -7.72 -4.78
C GLU A 208 15.53 -7.00 -5.67
N LEU A 209 15.09 -5.78 -5.36
CA LEU A 209 14.07 -5.08 -6.16
C LEU A 209 14.43 -4.97 -7.65
N SER A 210 15.72 -4.90 -7.97
CA SER A 210 16.20 -4.77 -9.35
C SER A 210 16.34 -6.12 -10.08
N THR A 211 16.47 -7.23 -9.35
CA THR A 211 16.87 -8.53 -9.90
C THR A 211 15.83 -9.63 -9.66
N ASP A 212 15.15 -9.59 -8.52
CA ASP A 212 14.06 -10.47 -8.12
C ASP A 212 13.02 -9.66 -7.32
N PRO A 213 12.17 -8.86 -8.01
CA PRO A 213 11.21 -8.00 -7.35
C PRO A 213 10.16 -8.79 -6.55
N ALA A 214 9.81 -10.02 -6.96
CA ALA A 214 8.90 -10.86 -6.19
C ALA A 214 9.50 -11.26 -4.83
N ARG A 215 10.78 -11.63 -4.79
CA ARG A 215 11.48 -11.85 -3.52
C ARG A 215 11.59 -10.58 -2.68
N ALA A 216 11.86 -9.43 -3.31
CA ALA A 216 11.89 -8.14 -2.62
C ALA A 216 10.55 -7.85 -1.92
N LEU A 217 9.43 -8.02 -2.61
CA LEU A 217 8.09 -7.85 -2.05
C LEU A 217 7.83 -8.84 -0.89
N LYS A 218 8.17 -10.13 -1.08
CA LYS A 218 8.00 -11.15 -0.02
C LYS A 218 8.77 -10.78 1.26
N GLN A 219 10.03 -10.38 1.13
CA GLN A 219 10.85 -9.95 2.26
C GLN A 219 10.38 -8.62 2.87
N ALA A 220 9.76 -7.74 2.07
CA ALA A 220 9.18 -6.51 2.56
C ALA A 220 8.00 -6.78 3.49
N PHE A 221 7.08 -7.69 3.13
CA PHE A 221 5.99 -8.12 4.03
C PHE A 221 6.54 -8.68 5.35
N GLN A 222 7.50 -9.60 5.28
CA GLN A 222 8.10 -10.21 6.47
C GLN A 222 8.74 -9.17 7.39
N HIS A 223 9.52 -8.24 6.83
CA HIS A 223 10.17 -7.22 7.63
C HIS A 223 9.18 -6.20 8.19
N THR A 224 8.14 -5.84 7.45
CA THR A 224 7.06 -5.00 7.98
C THR A 224 6.33 -5.68 9.13
N ASP A 225 6.13 -7.01 9.08
CA ASP A 225 5.59 -7.78 10.22
C ASP A 225 6.51 -7.66 11.43
N GLU A 226 7.81 -7.91 11.26
CA GLU A 226 8.80 -7.78 12.35
C GLU A 226 8.80 -6.38 12.97
N MET A 227 8.83 -5.33 12.16
CA MET A 227 8.77 -3.93 12.61
C MET A 227 7.45 -3.65 13.35
N PHE A 228 6.32 -4.15 12.85
CA PHE A 228 5.02 -3.95 13.48
C PHE A 228 4.89 -4.72 14.79
N LEU A 229 5.42 -5.95 14.90
CA LEU A 229 5.42 -6.71 16.15
C LEU A 229 6.19 -5.98 17.27
N TRP A 230 7.32 -5.34 16.93
CA TRP A 230 8.05 -4.48 17.87
C TRP A 230 7.22 -3.27 18.31
N LYS A 231 6.58 -2.59 17.35
CA LYS A 231 5.66 -1.48 17.65
C LYS A 231 4.49 -1.94 18.50
N ALA A 232 3.88 -3.07 18.16
CA ALA A 232 2.71 -3.61 18.83
C ALA A 232 3.02 -4.01 20.27
N LYS A 233 4.18 -4.63 20.54
CA LYS A 233 4.64 -4.90 21.92
C LYS A 233 4.81 -3.60 22.71
N ARG A 234 5.48 -2.61 22.13
CA ARG A 234 5.74 -1.29 22.76
C ARG A 234 4.46 -0.51 23.04
N GLU A 235 3.52 -0.51 22.11
CA GLU A 235 2.30 0.32 22.15
C GLU A 235 1.05 -0.47 22.55
N ARG A 236 1.23 -1.74 22.96
CA ARG A 236 0.17 -2.69 23.36
C ARG A 236 -0.93 -2.84 22.30
N LEU A 237 -0.54 -2.90 21.02
CA LEU A 237 -1.45 -3.08 19.88
C LEU A 237 -1.72 -4.57 19.65
N GLN A 238 -2.92 -4.87 19.16
CA GLN A 238 -3.37 -6.25 18.95
C GLN A 238 -3.97 -6.50 17.56
N SER A 239 -4.02 -5.48 16.71
CA SER A 239 -4.58 -5.63 15.36
C SER A 239 -3.68 -6.49 14.49
N GLY A 240 -4.31 -7.09 13.47
CA GLY A 240 -3.64 -7.75 12.37
C GLY A 240 -4.15 -7.21 11.05
N THR A 241 -3.47 -7.56 9.97
CA THR A 241 -3.92 -7.23 8.63
C THR A 241 -3.48 -8.27 7.61
N THR A 242 -4.37 -8.55 6.67
CA THR A 242 -4.01 -9.19 5.40
C THR A 242 -3.36 -8.16 4.48
N GLY A 243 -2.78 -8.61 3.38
CA GLY A 243 -2.30 -7.70 2.36
C GLY A 243 -2.06 -8.41 1.04
N VAL A 244 -2.40 -7.72 -0.04
CA VAL A 244 -2.03 -8.10 -1.39
C VAL A 244 -1.47 -6.89 -2.10
N CYS A 245 -0.34 -7.05 -2.77
CA CYS A 245 0.24 -6.00 -3.59
C CYS A 245 0.61 -6.48 -5.00
N ALA A 246 0.66 -5.54 -5.92
CA ALA A 246 1.08 -5.68 -7.29
C ALA A 246 2.12 -4.59 -7.60
N LEU A 247 3.31 -5.00 -8.01
CA LEU A 247 4.35 -4.16 -8.58
C LEU A 247 4.47 -4.49 -10.07
N ILE A 248 4.14 -3.53 -10.92
CA ILE A 248 4.44 -3.62 -12.35
C ILE A 248 5.83 -3.02 -12.54
N ALA A 249 6.77 -3.78 -13.09
CA ALA A 249 8.14 -3.35 -13.36
C ALA A 249 8.48 -3.61 -14.83
N GLY A 250 8.51 -2.56 -15.65
CA GLY A 250 8.62 -2.69 -17.10
C GLY A 250 7.47 -3.52 -17.66
N THR A 251 7.77 -4.69 -18.22
CA THR A 251 6.79 -5.63 -18.79
C THR A 251 6.44 -6.79 -17.86
N THR A 252 6.88 -6.78 -16.61
CA THR A 252 6.65 -7.89 -15.67
C THR A 252 5.77 -7.44 -14.52
N LEU A 253 4.74 -8.24 -14.22
CA LEU A 253 3.91 -8.12 -13.04
C LEU A 253 4.50 -8.99 -11.93
N HIS A 254 4.76 -8.39 -10.77
CA HIS A 254 5.13 -9.08 -9.55
C HIS A 254 4.04 -8.87 -8.51
N ILE A 255 3.61 -9.95 -7.86
CA ILE A 255 2.65 -9.89 -6.78
C ILE A 255 3.23 -10.52 -5.51
N ALA A 256 2.82 -10.02 -4.36
CA ALA A 256 3.01 -10.67 -3.08
C ALA A 256 1.75 -10.54 -2.24
N TRP A 257 1.44 -11.56 -1.45
CA TRP A 257 0.26 -11.55 -0.62
C TRP A 257 0.43 -12.39 0.64
N LEU A 258 -0.39 -12.04 1.63
CA LEU A 258 -0.51 -12.71 2.90
C LEU A 258 -1.94 -12.48 3.42
N GLY A 259 -2.60 -13.55 3.88
CA GLY A 259 -4.05 -13.54 4.16
C GLY A 259 -4.91 -13.79 2.91
N ASP A 260 -6.14 -13.29 2.92
CA ASP A 260 -7.21 -13.63 1.97
C ASP A 260 -7.76 -12.45 1.15
N SER A 261 -7.20 -11.24 1.30
CA SER A 261 -7.27 -10.23 0.23
C SER A 261 -6.67 -10.81 -1.06
N GLN A 262 -7.28 -10.51 -2.21
CA GLN A 262 -6.90 -11.17 -3.47
C GLN A 262 -6.57 -10.20 -4.58
N VAL A 263 -5.78 -10.68 -5.53
CA VAL A 263 -5.53 -10.05 -6.82
C VAL A 263 -5.90 -11.01 -7.95
N ILE A 264 -6.66 -10.51 -8.91
CA ILE A 264 -6.95 -11.20 -10.16
C ILE A 264 -6.46 -10.38 -11.35
N LEU A 265 -6.03 -11.06 -12.40
CA LEU A 265 -5.75 -10.47 -13.69
C LEU A 265 -6.88 -10.80 -14.65
N VAL A 266 -7.36 -9.82 -15.40
CA VAL A 266 -8.25 -10.07 -16.54
C VAL A 266 -7.47 -9.88 -17.82
N GLN A 267 -7.50 -10.89 -18.68
CA GLN A 267 -6.81 -10.92 -19.96
C GLN A 267 -7.80 -11.34 -21.03
N GLN A 268 -8.04 -10.47 -22.01
CA GLN A 268 -9.00 -10.70 -23.10
C GLN A 268 -10.38 -11.14 -22.60
N GLY A 269 -10.87 -10.47 -21.56
CA GLY A 269 -12.17 -10.74 -20.93
C GLY A 269 -12.23 -12.01 -20.09
N GLN A 270 -11.12 -12.74 -19.90
CA GLN A 270 -11.05 -13.95 -19.07
C GLN A 270 -10.26 -13.71 -17.79
N VAL A 271 -10.72 -14.29 -16.69
CA VAL A 271 -10.02 -14.23 -15.41
C VAL A 271 -8.83 -15.19 -15.42
N VAL A 272 -7.65 -14.65 -15.12
CA VAL A 272 -6.42 -15.38 -14.87
C VAL A 272 -6.15 -15.37 -13.37
N LYS A 273 -6.15 -16.56 -12.77
CA LYS A 273 -5.79 -16.75 -11.36
C LYS A 273 -4.29 -16.53 -11.17
N LEU A 274 -3.91 -15.61 -10.29
CA LEU A 274 -2.50 -15.31 -9.99
C LEU A 274 -2.03 -15.89 -8.65
N MET A 275 -2.95 -16.09 -7.71
CA MET A 275 -2.64 -16.47 -6.32
C MET A 275 -3.72 -17.38 -5.73
N GLU A 276 -3.43 -17.95 -4.56
CA GLU A 276 -4.37 -18.68 -3.71
C GLU A 276 -4.41 -18.03 -2.32
N PRO A 277 -5.57 -17.61 -1.79
CA PRO A 277 -5.67 -16.99 -0.48
C PRO A 277 -5.17 -17.91 0.64
N HIS A 278 -4.65 -17.31 1.70
CA HIS A 278 -4.15 -18.01 2.89
C HIS A 278 -5.28 -18.28 3.87
N LYS A 279 -6.09 -19.30 3.55
CA LYS A 279 -7.20 -19.75 4.40
C LYS A 279 -6.77 -20.91 5.31
N PRO A 280 -7.24 -20.98 6.57
CA PRO A 280 -6.85 -22.04 7.51
C PRO A 280 -7.09 -23.47 7.03
N GLU A 281 -8.09 -23.70 6.18
CA GLU A 281 -8.42 -25.00 5.59
C GLU A 281 -7.55 -25.41 4.41
N ARG A 282 -6.71 -24.51 3.89
CA ARG A 282 -5.76 -24.85 2.83
C ARG A 282 -4.78 -25.90 3.38
N GLN A 283 -4.60 -27.00 2.65
CA GLN A 283 -3.98 -28.21 3.19
C GLN A 283 -2.55 -28.00 3.72
N ASP A 284 -1.76 -27.17 3.04
CA ASP A 284 -0.41 -26.78 3.44
C ASP A 284 -0.41 -25.85 4.67
N GLU A 285 -1.33 -24.88 4.72
CA GLU A 285 -1.48 -23.97 5.86
C GLU A 285 -1.95 -24.70 7.12
N LYS A 286 -2.96 -25.57 7.00
CA LYS A 286 -3.42 -26.43 8.08
C LYS A 286 -2.29 -27.30 8.63
N ALA A 287 -1.55 -27.98 7.75
CA ALA A 287 -0.43 -28.81 8.14
C ALA A 287 0.66 -28.01 8.86
N ARG A 288 0.97 -26.79 8.38
CA ARG A 288 1.91 -25.88 9.04
C ARG A 288 1.44 -25.49 10.44
N ILE A 289 0.17 -25.12 10.59
CA ILE A 289 -0.42 -24.73 11.89
C ILE A 289 -0.38 -25.90 12.88
N GLU A 290 -0.79 -27.09 12.46
CA GLU A 290 -0.82 -28.30 13.30
C GLU A 290 0.60 -28.76 13.68
N ALA A 291 1.57 -28.63 12.78
CA ALA A 291 2.98 -28.93 13.06
C ALA A 291 3.60 -27.99 14.12
N LEU A 292 3.08 -26.77 14.25
CA LEU A 292 3.47 -25.80 15.30
C LEU A 292 2.73 -26.05 16.63
N GLY A 293 1.86 -27.05 16.72
CA GLY A 293 1.05 -27.35 17.91
C GLY A 293 -0.27 -26.59 18.00
N GLY A 294 -0.64 -25.83 16.95
CA GLY A 294 -1.95 -25.20 16.84
C GLY A 294 -3.01 -26.15 16.30
N PHE A 295 -4.22 -25.65 16.07
CA PHE A 295 -5.29 -26.41 15.43
C PHE A 295 -6.15 -25.54 14.50
N VAL A 296 -6.83 -26.19 13.57
CA VAL A 296 -7.80 -25.55 12.68
C VAL A 296 -9.19 -26.13 12.95
N SER A 297 -10.14 -25.26 13.32
CA SER A 297 -11.50 -25.66 13.70
C SER A 297 -12.55 -24.88 12.91
N PHE A 298 -13.64 -25.55 12.53
CA PHE A 298 -14.79 -24.91 11.90
C PHE A 298 -15.80 -24.47 12.97
N MET A 299 -16.14 -23.18 13.01
CA MET A 299 -17.15 -22.62 13.94
C MET A 299 -18.26 -21.84 13.24
N ASP A 300 -17.98 -21.35 12.04
CA ASP A 300 -18.84 -20.57 11.14
C ASP A 300 -18.09 -20.43 9.80
N CYS A 301 -16.80 -20.13 9.93
CA CYS A 301 -15.75 -20.39 8.95
C CYS A 301 -14.63 -21.22 9.62
N TRP A 302 -13.61 -21.59 8.86
CA TRP A 302 -12.41 -22.22 9.37
C TRP A 302 -11.54 -21.19 10.09
N ARG A 303 -11.09 -21.53 11.29
CA ARG A 303 -10.33 -20.61 12.14
C ARG A 303 -9.08 -21.27 12.73
N VAL A 304 -7.98 -20.52 12.76
CA VAL A 304 -6.75 -20.86 13.48
C VAL A 304 -7.01 -20.71 14.98
N ASN A 305 -6.77 -21.78 15.75
CA ASN A 305 -7.00 -21.86 17.18
C ASN A 305 -8.40 -21.35 17.61
N GLY A 306 -9.41 -21.58 16.77
CA GLY A 306 -10.78 -21.09 17.00
C GLY A 306 -10.96 -19.56 16.95
N THR A 307 -9.95 -18.81 16.52
CA THR A 307 -9.95 -17.34 16.60
C THR A 307 -9.96 -16.67 15.21
N LEU A 308 -8.86 -16.77 14.45
CA LEU A 308 -8.68 -16.00 13.21
C LEU A 308 -9.04 -16.80 11.97
N ALA A 309 -9.76 -16.18 11.03
CA ALA A 309 -10.18 -16.79 9.77
C ALA A 309 -9.12 -16.75 8.66
N VAL A 310 -7.92 -16.24 8.97
CA VAL A 310 -6.76 -16.18 8.08
C VAL A 310 -5.58 -16.93 8.69
N SER A 311 -4.76 -17.57 7.86
CA SER A 311 -3.59 -18.33 8.33
C SER A 311 -2.28 -17.53 8.28
N ARG A 312 -2.27 -16.38 7.60
CA ARG A 312 -1.12 -15.48 7.52
C ARG A 312 -1.57 -14.02 7.63
N ALA A 313 -0.83 -13.20 8.39
CA ALA A 313 -1.14 -11.80 8.69
C ALA A 313 0.12 -11.04 9.15
N ILE A 314 0.15 -9.72 8.88
CA ILE A 314 1.02 -8.79 9.59
C ILE A 314 0.34 -8.49 10.93
N GLY A 315 1.08 -8.50 12.04
CA GLY A 315 0.53 -8.29 13.39
C GLY A 315 0.05 -9.57 14.04
N ASP A 316 -1.12 -9.56 14.68
CA ASP A 316 -1.67 -10.73 15.38
C ASP A 316 -0.71 -11.35 16.41
N VAL A 317 -0.11 -10.50 17.26
CA VAL A 317 0.96 -10.86 18.22
C VAL A 317 0.65 -12.15 18.99
N PHE A 318 -0.58 -12.32 19.49
CA PHE A 318 -0.98 -13.48 20.29
C PHE A 318 -1.25 -14.76 19.50
N GLN A 319 -1.26 -14.67 18.17
CA GLN A 319 -1.48 -15.81 17.28
C GLN A 319 -0.19 -16.24 16.56
N LYS A 320 0.92 -15.53 16.77
CA LYS A 320 2.26 -15.98 16.34
C LYS A 320 2.68 -17.19 17.20
N PRO A 321 3.29 -18.25 16.63
CA PRO A 321 3.69 -18.39 15.22
C PRO A 321 2.63 -19.04 14.32
N TYR A 322 1.43 -19.35 14.82
CA TYR A 322 0.39 -20.05 14.06
C TYR A 322 -0.10 -19.23 12.87
N VAL A 323 -0.32 -17.92 13.06
CA VAL A 323 -0.58 -16.98 11.95
C VAL A 323 0.74 -16.41 11.45
N SER A 324 1.19 -16.85 10.27
CA SER A 324 2.52 -16.54 9.76
C SER A 324 2.64 -15.10 9.24
N GLY A 325 3.80 -14.47 9.42
CA GLY A 325 4.19 -13.21 8.75
C GLY A 325 4.82 -13.41 7.36
N GLU A 326 4.94 -14.66 6.90
CA GLU A 326 5.61 -14.99 5.65
C GLU A 326 4.67 -14.88 4.46
N ALA A 327 4.92 -13.92 3.58
CA ALA A 327 4.16 -13.78 2.34
C ALA A 327 4.52 -14.84 1.29
N ASP A 328 3.57 -15.11 0.40
CA ASP A 328 3.83 -15.75 -0.88
C ASP A 328 4.03 -14.68 -1.96
N ALA A 329 4.72 -15.02 -3.04
CA ALA A 329 4.96 -14.11 -4.16
C ALA A 329 5.02 -14.86 -5.49
N ALA A 330 4.64 -14.18 -6.56
CA ALA A 330 4.65 -14.71 -7.91
C ALA A 330 4.99 -13.61 -8.92
N SER A 331 5.52 -14.00 -10.09
CA SER A 331 5.80 -13.10 -11.20
C SER A 331 5.16 -13.61 -12.48
N ARG A 332 4.76 -12.70 -13.37
CA ARG A 332 4.19 -13.00 -14.68
C ARG A 332 4.61 -11.93 -15.68
N GLU A 333 5.06 -12.36 -16.86
CA GLU A 333 5.27 -11.45 -17.99
C GLU A 333 3.93 -10.94 -18.54
N LEU A 334 3.83 -9.64 -18.74
CA LEU A 334 2.72 -8.96 -19.41
C LEU A 334 3.02 -8.92 -20.90
N THR A 335 2.09 -9.43 -21.71
CA THR A 335 2.26 -9.48 -23.16
C THR A 335 1.59 -8.30 -23.88
N GLY A 336 0.96 -7.39 -23.15
CA GLY A 336 0.15 -6.30 -23.69
C GLY A 336 -1.27 -6.74 -24.09
N THR A 337 -1.67 -7.97 -23.75
CA THR A 337 -3.04 -8.48 -23.99
C THR A 337 -3.90 -8.46 -22.73
N GLU A 338 -3.29 -8.11 -21.61
CA GLU A 338 -3.92 -7.95 -20.31
C GLU A 338 -4.80 -6.71 -20.28
N ASP A 339 -6.03 -6.83 -19.78
CA ASP A 339 -7.01 -5.75 -19.78
C ASP A 339 -6.86 -4.88 -18.52
N TYR A 340 -6.90 -5.51 -17.34
CA TYR A 340 -6.79 -4.85 -16.04
C TYR A 340 -6.43 -5.83 -14.92
N LEU A 341 -5.87 -5.29 -13.83
CA LEU A 341 -5.77 -5.95 -12.54
C LEU A 341 -6.90 -5.50 -11.63
N LEU A 342 -7.41 -6.42 -10.80
CA LEU A 342 -8.32 -6.08 -9.70
C LEU A 342 -7.74 -6.59 -8.39
N LEU A 343 -7.57 -5.69 -7.41
CA LEU A 343 -7.20 -6.00 -6.04
C LEU A 343 -8.40 -5.68 -5.14
N ALA A 344 -8.78 -6.59 -4.24
CA ALA A 344 -9.84 -6.33 -3.27
C ALA A 344 -9.72 -7.20 -2.01
N CYS A 345 -10.33 -6.72 -0.93
CA CYS A 345 -10.50 -7.48 0.32
C CYS A 345 -11.62 -8.54 0.20
N ASP A 346 -11.78 -9.36 1.25
CA ASP A 346 -12.79 -10.41 1.32
C ASP A 346 -14.23 -9.84 1.30
N GLY A 347 -14.44 -8.63 1.82
CA GLY A 347 -15.71 -7.93 1.78
C GLY A 347 -16.28 -7.72 0.37
N PHE A 348 -15.44 -7.83 -0.66
CA PHE A 348 -15.84 -7.97 -2.05
C PHE A 348 -15.90 -9.44 -2.52
N PHE A 349 -14.78 -10.16 -2.38
CA PHE A 349 -14.63 -11.49 -3.00
C PHE A 349 -15.47 -12.61 -2.36
N ASP A 350 -15.95 -12.43 -1.13
CA ASP A 350 -16.86 -13.38 -0.48
C ASP A 350 -18.27 -13.36 -1.09
N VAL A 351 -18.66 -12.27 -1.74
CA VAL A 351 -20.00 -12.10 -2.32
C VAL A 351 -20.00 -11.91 -3.84
N VAL A 352 -18.86 -11.56 -4.44
CA VAL A 352 -18.69 -11.43 -5.89
C VAL A 352 -17.70 -12.48 -6.40
N PRO A 353 -18.16 -13.52 -7.10
CA PRO A 353 -17.29 -14.51 -7.71
C PRO A 353 -16.40 -13.89 -8.81
N HIS A 354 -15.16 -14.38 -8.94
CA HIS A 354 -14.20 -13.85 -9.92
C HIS A 354 -14.75 -13.78 -11.34
N GLN A 355 -15.49 -14.81 -11.79
CA GLN A 355 -16.03 -14.88 -13.15
C GLN A 355 -17.09 -13.80 -13.44
N GLU A 356 -17.75 -13.26 -12.40
CA GLU A 356 -18.75 -12.22 -12.57
C GLU A 356 -18.14 -10.82 -12.67
N VAL A 357 -16.91 -10.63 -12.16
CA VAL A 357 -16.18 -9.35 -12.23
C VAL A 357 -16.12 -8.81 -13.66
N THR A 358 -15.79 -9.66 -14.63
CA THR A 358 -15.62 -9.25 -16.03
C THR A 358 -16.90 -8.67 -16.61
N SER A 359 -18.05 -9.27 -16.26
CA SER A 359 -19.37 -8.79 -16.69
C SER A 359 -19.76 -7.47 -16.04
N LEU A 360 -19.44 -7.26 -14.76
CA LEU A 360 -19.71 -6.01 -14.04
C LEU A 360 -18.88 -4.86 -14.60
N VAL A 361 -17.57 -5.07 -14.78
CA VAL A 361 -16.67 -4.07 -15.36
C VAL A 361 -17.12 -3.72 -16.78
N ARG A 362 -17.36 -4.73 -17.63
CA ARG A 362 -17.82 -4.51 -19.01
C ARG A 362 -19.16 -3.75 -19.05
N SER A 363 -20.10 -4.10 -18.18
CA SER A 363 -21.39 -3.42 -18.09
C SER A 363 -21.24 -1.95 -17.70
N HIS A 364 -20.37 -1.64 -16.74
CA HIS A 364 -20.06 -0.25 -16.38
C HIS A 364 -19.45 0.51 -17.56
N LEU A 365 -18.42 -0.05 -18.21
CA LEU A 365 -17.76 0.58 -19.34
C LEU A 365 -18.75 0.85 -20.48
N LEU A 366 -19.66 -0.07 -20.79
CA LEU A 366 -20.71 0.16 -21.79
C LEU A 366 -21.64 1.31 -21.39
N LYS A 367 -22.13 1.32 -20.15
CA LYS A 367 -23.01 2.40 -19.62
C LYS A 367 -22.31 3.76 -19.66
N GLN A 368 -21.01 3.80 -19.36
CA GLN A 368 -20.20 5.01 -19.26
C GLN A 368 -19.36 5.31 -20.51
N LYS A 369 -19.67 4.66 -21.65
CA LYS A 369 -19.02 4.90 -22.94
C LYS A 369 -17.49 4.81 -22.89
N GLY A 370 -16.97 3.79 -22.22
CA GLY A 370 -15.54 3.50 -22.09
C GLY A 370 -14.82 4.30 -21.00
N ASN A 371 -15.54 5.00 -20.11
CA ASN A 371 -14.92 5.64 -18.95
C ASN A 371 -14.69 4.63 -17.81
N GLY A 372 -13.42 4.40 -17.46
CA GLY A 372 -13.02 3.47 -16.40
C GLY A 372 -12.92 4.06 -14.99
N LEU A 373 -13.10 5.38 -14.79
CA LEU A 373 -12.79 6.05 -13.51
C LEU A 373 -13.64 5.56 -12.33
N HIS A 374 -14.90 5.18 -12.56
CA HIS A 374 -15.87 4.87 -11.50
C HIS A 374 -16.26 3.38 -11.45
N VAL A 375 -15.40 2.52 -11.99
CA VAL A 375 -15.66 1.08 -12.05
C VAL A 375 -15.65 0.47 -10.65
N ALA A 376 -14.74 0.88 -9.77
CA ALA A 376 -14.67 0.38 -8.41
C ALA A 376 -15.94 0.71 -7.60
N GLU A 377 -16.58 1.86 -7.83
CA GLU A 377 -17.86 2.24 -7.22
C GLU A 377 -18.98 1.26 -7.61
N GLU A 378 -19.08 0.89 -8.90
CA GLU A 378 -20.07 -0.09 -9.36
C GLU A 378 -19.81 -1.47 -8.73
N LEU A 379 -18.54 -1.87 -8.62
CA LEU A 379 -18.17 -3.15 -8.02
C LEU A 379 -18.49 -3.19 -6.52
N VAL A 380 -18.18 -2.12 -5.79
CA VAL A 380 -18.56 -1.99 -4.37
C VAL A 380 -20.08 -1.97 -4.21
N ALA A 381 -20.82 -1.28 -5.08
CA ALA A 381 -22.28 -1.28 -5.05
C ALA A 381 -22.85 -2.69 -5.26
N ALA A 382 -22.32 -3.44 -6.23
CA ALA A 382 -22.71 -4.83 -6.48
C ALA A 382 -22.43 -5.74 -5.27
N ALA A 383 -21.30 -5.58 -4.58
CA ALA A 383 -21.02 -6.35 -3.37
C ALA A 383 -22.00 -6.03 -2.22
N ARG A 384 -22.38 -4.76 -2.04
CA ARG A 384 -23.40 -4.36 -1.06
C ARG A 384 -24.78 -4.94 -1.38
N GLU A 385 -25.19 -4.88 -2.65
CA GLU A 385 -26.47 -5.44 -3.10
C GLU A 385 -26.55 -6.96 -2.90
N ARG A 386 -25.39 -7.64 -2.94
CA ARG A 386 -25.26 -9.07 -2.66
C ARG A 386 -25.13 -9.42 -1.18
N GLY A 387 -25.26 -8.43 -0.29
CA GLY A 387 -25.31 -8.65 1.15
C GLY A 387 -23.96 -8.63 1.85
N SER A 388 -22.92 -8.04 1.27
CA SER A 388 -21.67 -7.80 2.02
C SER A 388 -21.94 -6.92 3.24
N HIS A 389 -21.46 -7.38 4.39
CA HIS A 389 -21.53 -6.67 5.67
C HIS A 389 -20.15 -6.20 6.18
N ASP A 390 -19.11 -6.37 5.38
CA ASP A 390 -17.74 -6.01 5.71
C ASP A 390 -17.35 -4.62 5.23
N ASN A 391 -16.17 -4.12 5.65
CA ASN A 391 -15.44 -3.12 4.88
C ASN A 391 -15.24 -3.64 3.45
N ILE A 392 -15.31 -2.74 2.48
CA ILE A 392 -15.16 -3.12 1.08
C ILE A 392 -14.19 -2.16 0.43
N THR A 393 -13.07 -2.69 -0.03
CA THR A 393 -12.05 -1.98 -0.79
C THR A 393 -11.83 -2.70 -2.11
N VAL A 394 -12.04 -2.00 -3.22
CA VAL A 394 -11.81 -2.49 -4.57
C VAL A 394 -10.93 -1.51 -5.31
N MET A 395 -9.89 -2.01 -5.96
CA MET A 395 -8.99 -1.26 -6.84
C MET A 395 -8.90 -1.95 -8.20
N VAL A 396 -9.15 -1.20 -9.27
CA VAL A 396 -9.00 -1.64 -10.66
C VAL A 396 -7.90 -0.82 -11.31
N VAL A 397 -6.85 -1.50 -11.77
CA VAL A 397 -5.72 -0.90 -12.50
C VAL A 397 -5.83 -1.31 -13.96
N PHE A 398 -6.17 -0.37 -14.83
CA PHE A 398 -6.28 -0.64 -16.26
C PHE A 398 -4.89 -0.75 -16.90
N LEU A 399 -4.63 -1.90 -17.52
CA LEU A 399 -3.40 -2.19 -18.25
C LEU A 399 -3.54 -1.83 -19.74
N ARG A 400 -4.78 -1.70 -20.21
CA ARG A 400 -5.17 -1.17 -21.53
C ARG A 400 -6.22 -0.09 -21.38
N ASP A 401 -6.34 0.78 -22.39
CA ASP A 401 -7.38 1.80 -22.40
C ASP A 401 -8.76 1.13 -22.30
N PRO A 402 -9.61 1.52 -21.31
CA PRO A 402 -10.94 0.93 -21.17
C PRO A 402 -11.84 1.07 -22.40
N GLN A 403 -11.58 2.06 -23.28
CA GLN A 403 -12.30 2.18 -24.55
C GLN A 403 -12.00 1.01 -25.49
N GLU A 404 -10.74 0.57 -25.57
CA GLU A 404 -10.34 -0.57 -26.39
C GLU A 404 -10.96 -1.90 -25.92
N LEU A 405 -11.27 -1.99 -24.63
CA LEU A 405 -11.93 -3.17 -24.05
C LEU A 405 -13.37 -3.36 -24.54
N LEU A 406 -14.01 -2.29 -25.03
CA LEU A 406 -15.33 -2.36 -25.63
C LEU A 406 -15.26 -2.84 -27.09
N GLU A 407 -14.22 -2.42 -27.81
CA GLU A 407 -14.00 -2.73 -29.24
C GLU A 407 -13.59 -4.19 -29.47
N SER A 408 -12.72 -4.73 -28.60
CA SER A 408 -12.22 -6.11 -28.67
C SER A 408 -13.31 -7.18 -28.50
N GLY A 409 -14.43 -6.84 -27.86
CA GLY A 409 -15.58 -7.76 -27.72
C GLY A 409 -16.54 -7.77 -28.91
N VAL A 410 -16.36 -6.90 -29.91
CA VAL A 410 -17.19 -6.89 -31.14
C VAL A 410 -16.67 -7.90 -32.17
N LEU A 411 -15.38 -8.22 -32.15
CA LEU A 411 -14.76 -9.16 -33.10
C LEU A 411 -14.94 -10.65 -32.74
N GLY A 412 -15.50 -10.97 -31.56
CA GLY A 412 -15.70 -12.36 -31.10
C GLY A 412 -17.12 -12.91 -31.26
N ALA A 413 -18.07 -12.11 -31.77
CA ALA A 413 -19.49 -12.51 -31.90
C ALA A 413 -19.98 -12.61 -33.36
N GLY A 414 -19.07 -12.57 -34.33
CA GLY A 414 -19.38 -12.61 -35.76
C GLY A 414 -18.37 -13.47 -36.52
N ASP A 415 -18.41 -14.78 -36.31
CA ASP A 415 -18.17 -15.83 -37.30
C ASP A 415 -18.06 -17.18 -36.59
N SER A 416 -19.22 -17.80 -36.36
CA SER A 416 -19.37 -19.26 -36.23
C SER A 416 -20.83 -19.65 -36.44
#